data_AF-A0A3B8NMV8-F1
#
_entry.id   AF-A0A3B8NMV8-F1
#
_cell.length_a   1.000
_cell.length_b   1.000
_cell.length_c   1.000
_cell.angle_alpha   90.00
_cell.angle_beta   90.00
_cell.angle_gamma   90.00
#
_symmetry.space_group_name_H-M   'P 1'
#
loop_
_entity.id
_entity.type
_entity.pdbx_description
1 polymer ?
#
loop_
_entity_poly.entity_id
_entity_poly.type
_entity_poly.pdbx_seq_one_letter_code
_entity_poly.pdbx_strand_id
1 'polypeptide(L)'
;MDQYEDIRKLWAVEGLSKREIARRLGVSRNTVKRYCEGGHVPWERKKSQRKSPVITEEVKEFVRNCLEEDSRAPRKQRHTSHRIFKRLQEELGYKGAESTIRRLVGQLRPSIRGVYVPLSFEPGEAAQVDWGEAVFYLNGEKIKANLFCMRLCHSAMPFVMAFPSQRREAFIEGHIRAFEFFGGVPKRLIYDNLRTAVKEGWGKDVKEEQKDFLALKAHYAFNSEFCNPGAGHEKGLVENLVGWVRRNFLTPVPRVESWEELNNILLTACQNYKEHRIRDRSQTVGEAFAVEQQALTALPKYQMDYADVEVLDVDPFSTVRFDRNRYSVPVEYAGKTVTVRGYPFEVKISYQGVELAVHPRLYKSGEIRYVLDHYLSLLEQRPRAVWNARPLKEAGLPQKLLSFARKLPSNFEFVKVLKLISERGLDVVLEAVDKAEEVGSYTYEMVRYYVFSGKNSEQEVPVLGGPAVNPVHLEQYDLLIAGGDGK
;
A
#
# COMPACT_ATOMS: atom_id res chain seq x y z
N MET A 1 -28.04 29.55 31.16
CA MET A 1 -27.69 29.83 32.57
C MET A 1 -28.33 31.14 32.99
N ASP A 2 -28.20 32.19 32.17
CA ASP A 2 -28.89 33.50 32.24
C ASP A 2 -30.27 33.47 32.89
N GLN A 3 -31.23 32.78 32.25
CA GLN A 3 -32.63 32.89 32.67
C GLN A 3 -32.90 32.36 34.10
N TYR A 4 -32.09 31.43 34.61
CA TYR A 4 -32.21 30.95 35.98
C TYR A 4 -31.58 31.93 36.97
N GLU A 5 -30.45 32.52 36.60
CA GLU A 5 -29.76 33.51 37.41
C GLU A 5 -30.62 34.76 37.59
N ASP A 6 -31.22 35.25 36.51
CA ASP A 6 -32.12 36.42 36.54
C ASP A 6 -33.34 36.16 37.44
N ILE A 7 -33.98 34.99 37.29
CA ILE A 7 -35.13 34.60 38.13
C ILE A 7 -34.72 34.54 39.62
N ARG A 8 -33.53 34.03 39.93
CA ARG A 8 -33.04 33.91 41.32
C ARG A 8 -32.65 35.26 41.89
N LYS A 9 -32.00 36.15 41.13
CA LYS A 9 -31.64 37.52 41.55
C LYS A 9 -32.89 38.36 41.81
N LEU A 10 -33.84 38.39 40.87
CA LEU A 10 -35.09 39.14 41.02
C LEU A 10 -35.93 38.67 42.22
N TRP A 11 -35.86 37.37 42.55
CA TRP A 11 -36.58 36.81 43.70
C TRP A 11 -35.86 37.00 45.03
N ALA A 12 -34.58 36.64 45.11
CA ALA A 12 -33.84 36.55 46.37
C ALA A 12 -33.14 37.86 46.77
N VAL A 13 -32.81 38.73 45.81
CA VAL A 13 -32.12 40.00 46.06
C VAL A 13 -33.09 41.17 45.97
N GLU A 14 -33.93 41.23 44.92
CA GLU A 14 -34.87 42.34 44.71
C GLU A 14 -36.24 42.12 45.38
N GLY A 15 -36.52 40.94 45.94
CA GLY A 15 -37.74 40.65 46.69
C GLY A 15 -39.04 40.69 45.85
N LEU A 16 -38.94 40.64 44.53
CA LEU A 16 -40.10 40.78 43.64
C LEU A 16 -41.01 39.54 43.70
N SER A 17 -42.33 39.74 43.50
CA SER A 17 -43.26 38.61 43.52
C SER A 17 -43.04 37.65 42.34
N LYS A 18 -43.29 36.34 42.52
CA LYS A 18 -43.18 35.32 41.45
C LYS A 18 -44.01 35.68 40.20
N ARG A 19 -45.13 36.42 40.38
CA ARG A 19 -45.99 36.90 39.28
C ARG A 19 -45.32 38.01 38.47
N GLU A 20 -44.62 38.90 39.15
CA GLU A 20 -43.91 40.02 38.53
C GLU A 20 -42.71 39.51 37.72
N ILE A 21 -41.93 38.61 38.30
CA ILE A 21 -40.78 37.97 37.64
C ILE A 21 -41.22 37.23 36.36
N ALA A 22 -42.32 36.48 36.41
CA ALA A 22 -42.87 35.78 35.25
C ALA A 22 -43.30 36.74 34.11
N ARG A 23 -43.87 37.91 34.46
CA ARG A 23 -44.26 38.93 33.46
C ARG A 23 -43.04 39.61 32.87
N ARG A 24 -42.07 40.00 33.71
CA ARG A 24 -40.87 40.74 33.33
C ARG A 24 -39.92 39.96 32.44
N LEU A 25 -39.78 38.65 32.70
CA LEU A 25 -38.88 37.76 31.93
C LEU A 25 -39.61 36.93 30.86
N GLY A 26 -40.94 37.05 30.73
CA GLY A 26 -41.73 36.28 29.77
C GLY A 26 -41.72 34.76 30.02
N VAL A 27 -41.46 34.31 31.25
CA VAL A 27 -41.28 32.89 31.60
C VAL A 27 -42.53 32.36 32.30
N SER A 28 -42.87 31.09 32.04
CA SER A 28 -44.00 30.44 32.71
C SER A 28 -43.90 30.55 34.24
N ARG A 29 -45.02 30.87 34.90
CA ARG A 29 -45.09 30.96 36.36
C ARG A 29 -44.65 29.68 37.05
N ASN A 30 -44.87 28.52 36.43
CA ASN A 30 -44.45 27.22 36.95
C ASN A 30 -42.91 27.10 36.95
N THR A 31 -42.25 27.60 35.90
CA THR A 31 -40.79 27.63 35.82
C THR A 31 -40.18 28.59 36.84
N VAL A 32 -40.75 29.80 36.98
CA VAL A 32 -40.32 30.78 37.99
C VAL A 32 -40.48 30.21 39.39
N LYS A 33 -41.67 29.67 39.71
CA LYS A 33 -41.94 29.00 40.99
C LYS A 33 -40.91 27.89 41.27
N ARG A 34 -40.66 27.03 40.28
CA ARG A 34 -39.72 25.90 40.37
C ARG A 34 -38.29 26.34 40.65
N TYR A 35 -37.84 27.46 40.09
CA TYR A 35 -36.50 27.99 40.29
C TYR A 35 -36.37 28.81 41.58
N CYS A 36 -37.38 29.60 41.95
CA CYS A 36 -37.41 30.34 43.22
C CYS A 36 -37.39 29.39 44.43
N GLU A 37 -38.12 28.26 44.37
CA GLU A 37 -38.18 27.25 45.44
C GLU A 37 -36.92 26.39 45.55
N GLY A 38 -35.94 26.55 44.66
CA GLY A 38 -34.62 25.91 44.75
C GLY A 38 -34.59 24.40 44.47
N GLY A 39 -35.74 23.74 44.27
CA GLY A 39 -35.83 22.29 44.07
C GLY A 39 -35.40 21.77 42.70
N HIS A 40 -35.03 22.65 41.77
CA HIS A 40 -34.51 22.29 40.44
C HIS A 40 -33.52 23.34 39.93
N VAL A 41 -32.37 22.86 39.45
CA VAL A 41 -31.36 23.66 38.76
C VAL A 41 -31.33 23.29 37.27
N PRO A 42 -31.10 24.24 36.34
CA PRO A 42 -31.09 23.96 34.90
C PRO A 42 -30.06 22.91 34.46
N TRP A 43 -28.96 22.78 35.20
CA TRP A 43 -27.88 21.84 34.89
C TRP A 43 -28.13 20.41 35.43
N GLU A 44 -29.17 20.20 36.26
CA GLU A 44 -29.55 18.87 36.73
C GLU A 44 -30.88 18.42 36.12
N ARG A 45 -30.79 17.52 35.14
CA ARG A 45 -31.96 16.84 34.60
C ARG A 45 -32.29 15.65 35.50
N LYS A 46 -33.36 15.74 36.30
CA LYS A 46 -33.91 14.57 37.01
C LYS A 46 -34.21 13.46 36.00
N LYS A 47 -33.53 12.31 36.14
CA LYS A 47 -33.81 11.13 35.32
C LYS A 47 -35.19 10.59 35.69
N SER A 48 -36.04 10.38 34.69
CA SER A 48 -37.36 9.76 34.88
C SER A 48 -37.19 8.33 35.40
N GLN A 49 -37.64 8.06 36.63
CA GLN A 49 -37.68 6.72 37.21
C GLN A 49 -39.01 6.03 36.89
N ARG A 50 -39.37 5.89 35.61
CA ARG A 50 -40.49 5.00 35.25
C ARG A 50 -40.03 3.55 35.38
N LYS A 51 -40.58 2.81 36.36
CA LYS A 51 -40.43 1.35 36.43
C LYS A 51 -41.03 0.74 35.17
N SER A 52 -40.28 -0.07 34.43
CA SER A 52 -40.81 -0.79 33.29
C SER A 52 -41.72 -1.92 33.80
N PRO A 53 -43.03 -1.95 33.47
CA PRO A 53 -43.95 -2.98 33.97
C PRO A 53 -43.63 -4.39 33.46
N VAL A 54 -42.78 -4.51 32.43
CA VAL A 54 -42.50 -5.78 31.73
C VAL A 54 -41.23 -6.48 32.25
N ILE A 55 -40.35 -5.77 32.96
CA ILE A 55 -39.14 -6.37 33.56
C ILE A 55 -39.43 -6.65 35.03
N THR A 56 -39.96 -7.83 35.32
CA THR A 56 -40.11 -8.33 36.70
C THR A 56 -38.75 -8.72 37.29
N GLU A 57 -38.65 -8.86 38.61
CA GLU A 57 -37.42 -9.36 39.24
C GLU A 57 -37.09 -10.79 38.80
N GLU A 58 -38.11 -11.62 38.57
CA GLU A 58 -37.96 -12.98 38.02
C GLU A 58 -37.28 -13.01 36.65
N VAL A 59 -37.65 -12.10 35.74
CA VAL A 59 -36.97 -11.95 34.44
C VAL A 59 -35.52 -11.51 34.61
N LYS A 60 -35.22 -10.63 35.58
CA LYS A 60 -33.84 -10.21 35.85
C LYS A 60 -33.01 -11.35 36.43
N GLU A 61 -33.57 -12.13 37.34
CA GLU A 61 -32.92 -13.28 37.96
C GLU A 61 -32.63 -14.37 36.93
N PHE A 62 -33.58 -14.68 36.05
CA PHE A 62 -33.37 -15.61 34.94
C PHE A 62 -32.21 -15.19 34.01
N VAL A 63 -32.15 -13.89 33.66
CA VAL A 63 -31.06 -13.35 32.84
C VAL A 63 -29.72 -13.42 33.58
N ARG A 64 -29.69 -13.17 34.90
CA ARG A 64 -28.47 -13.31 35.71
C ARG A 64 -27.99 -14.76 35.73
N ASN A 65 -28.89 -15.71 35.94
CA ASN A 65 -28.56 -17.14 35.96
C ASN A 65 -28.01 -17.61 34.61
N CYS A 66 -28.64 -17.21 33.50
CA CYS A 66 -28.12 -17.50 32.15
C CYS A 66 -26.69 -16.94 31.95
N LEU A 67 -26.41 -15.73 32.45
CA LEU A 67 -25.09 -15.11 32.35
C LEU A 67 -24.05 -15.78 33.27
N GLU A 68 -24.48 -16.29 34.42
CA GLU A 68 -23.62 -17.06 35.32
C GLU A 68 -23.27 -18.44 34.73
N GLU A 69 -24.25 -19.14 34.15
CA GLU A 69 -24.04 -20.38 33.39
C GLU A 69 -23.05 -20.15 32.23
N ASP A 70 -23.23 -19.07 31.48
CA ASP A 70 -22.33 -18.69 30.37
C ASP A 70 -20.89 -18.46 30.82
N SER A 71 -20.67 -18.00 32.05
CA SER A 71 -19.32 -17.76 32.59
C SER A 71 -18.53 -19.06 32.72
N ARG A 72 -19.21 -20.19 32.97
CA ARG A 72 -18.63 -21.53 33.13
C ARG A 72 -18.68 -22.36 31.84
N ALA A 73 -19.39 -21.91 30.81
CA ALA A 73 -19.56 -22.61 29.54
C ALA A 73 -18.48 -22.28 28.47
N PRO A 74 -18.12 -23.24 27.58
CA PRO A 74 -17.28 -22.99 26.42
C PRO A 74 -17.84 -21.90 25.51
N ARG A 75 -16.97 -21.07 24.89
CA ARG A 75 -17.37 -19.87 24.11
C ARG A 75 -18.44 -20.13 23.04
N LYS A 76 -18.42 -21.30 22.39
CA LYS A 76 -19.39 -21.68 21.34
C LYS A 76 -20.77 -22.11 21.88
N GLN A 77 -20.90 -22.31 23.19
CA GLN A 77 -22.12 -22.79 23.86
C GLN A 77 -22.74 -21.74 24.79
N ARG A 78 -22.23 -20.50 24.77
CA ARG A 78 -22.79 -19.39 25.56
C ARG A 78 -24.06 -18.84 24.92
N HIS A 79 -25.00 -18.41 25.73
CA HIS A 79 -26.26 -17.84 25.30
C HIS A 79 -26.06 -16.49 24.59
N THR A 80 -26.70 -16.33 23.44
CA THR A 80 -26.85 -15.02 22.81
C THR A 80 -28.03 -14.27 23.43
N SER A 81 -28.06 -12.94 23.34
CA SER A 81 -29.20 -12.16 23.83
C SER A 81 -30.53 -12.59 23.20
N HIS A 82 -30.49 -13.06 21.95
CA HIS A 82 -31.65 -13.64 21.26
C HIS A 82 -32.06 -14.99 21.88
N ARG A 83 -31.09 -15.86 22.22
CA ARG A 83 -31.40 -17.14 22.88
C ARG A 83 -31.98 -16.95 24.29
N ILE A 84 -31.43 -16.01 25.06
CA ILE A 84 -31.99 -15.66 26.39
C ILE A 84 -33.43 -15.15 26.26
N PHE A 85 -33.72 -14.33 25.25
CA PHE A 85 -35.09 -13.88 24.96
C PHE A 85 -36.03 -15.05 24.63
N LYS A 86 -35.62 -15.97 23.75
CA LYS A 86 -36.43 -17.15 23.41
C LYS A 86 -36.72 -18.04 24.61
N ARG A 87 -35.71 -18.31 25.44
CA ARG A 87 -35.87 -19.06 26.69
C ARG A 87 -36.82 -18.37 27.66
N LEU A 88 -36.77 -17.04 27.79
CA LEU A 88 -37.73 -16.28 28.59
C LEU A 88 -39.18 -16.40 28.07
N GLN A 89 -39.39 -16.50 26.76
CA GLN A 89 -40.73 -16.72 26.19
C GLN A 89 -41.22 -18.15 26.45
N GLU A 90 -40.35 -19.14 26.27
CA GLU A 90 -40.64 -20.58 26.39
C GLU A 90 -40.84 -21.02 27.84
N GLU A 91 -39.97 -20.57 28.75
CA GLU A 91 -39.90 -21.05 30.14
C GLU A 91 -40.72 -20.18 31.12
N LEU A 92 -40.83 -18.87 30.84
CA LEU A 92 -41.45 -17.88 31.74
C LEU A 92 -42.61 -17.10 31.11
N GLY A 93 -43.01 -17.43 29.88
CA GLY A 93 -44.14 -16.79 29.20
C GLY A 93 -43.96 -15.29 28.95
N TYR A 94 -42.72 -14.82 28.82
CA TYR A 94 -42.40 -13.40 28.66
C TYR A 94 -43.04 -12.78 27.40
N LYS A 95 -43.84 -11.72 27.58
CA LYS A 95 -44.60 -11.03 26.50
C LYS A 95 -43.96 -9.71 26.02
N GLY A 96 -42.78 -9.37 26.50
CA GLY A 96 -42.10 -8.13 26.13
C GLY A 96 -41.31 -8.23 24.82
N ALA A 97 -40.80 -7.08 24.35
CA ALA A 97 -39.96 -7.02 23.16
C ALA A 97 -38.54 -7.55 23.40
N GLU A 98 -37.93 -8.16 22.38
CA GLU A 98 -36.54 -8.63 22.40
C GLU A 98 -35.54 -7.50 22.70
N SER A 99 -35.78 -6.30 22.19
CA SER A 99 -34.95 -5.11 22.42
C SER A 99 -34.80 -4.78 23.91
N THR A 100 -35.84 -5.03 24.70
CA THR A 100 -35.84 -4.86 26.17
C THR A 100 -34.91 -5.86 26.84
N ILE A 101 -34.94 -7.13 26.42
CA ILE A 101 -34.04 -8.18 26.94
C ILE A 101 -32.61 -7.93 26.48
N ARG A 102 -32.38 -7.53 25.23
CA ARG A 102 -31.05 -7.15 24.73
C ARG A 102 -30.44 -6.02 25.55
N ARG A 103 -31.24 -5.00 25.89
CA ARG A 103 -30.82 -3.90 26.77
C ARG A 103 -30.54 -4.38 28.20
N LEU A 104 -31.39 -5.25 28.74
CA LEU A 104 -31.22 -5.81 30.09
C LEU A 104 -29.96 -6.69 30.18
N VAL A 105 -29.72 -7.56 29.20
CA VAL A 105 -28.48 -8.35 29.07
C VAL A 105 -27.27 -7.42 28.97
N GLY A 106 -27.35 -6.33 28.19
CA GLY A 106 -26.27 -5.34 28.12
C GLY A 106 -25.99 -4.60 29.44
N GLN A 107 -27.00 -4.45 30.31
CA GLN A 107 -26.85 -3.85 31.64
C GLN A 107 -26.34 -4.83 32.70
N LEU A 108 -26.80 -6.08 32.65
CA LEU A 108 -26.48 -7.12 33.64
C LEU A 108 -25.20 -7.88 33.31
N ARG A 109 -24.80 -7.94 32.04
CA ARG A 109 -23.52 -8.54 31.65
C ARG A 109 -22.41 -7.67 32.27
N PRO A 110 -21.55 -8.24 33.13
CA PRO A 110 -20.43 -7.48 33.69
C PRO A 110 -19.58 -6.97 32.54
N SER A 111 -19.59 -5.65 32.34
CA SER A 111 -18.59 -4.96 31.53
C SER A 111 -17.34 -4.90 32.40
N ILE A 112 -16.69 -6.05 32.63
CA ILE A 112 -15.27 -6.04 32.94
C ILE A 112 -14.61 -5.59 31.64
N ARG A 113 -14.63 -4.28 31.37
CA ARG A 113 -13.63 -3.69 30.50
C ARG A 113 -12.33 -4.06 31.17
N GLY A 114 -11.51 -4.88 30.51
CA GLY A 114 -10.19 -5.21 31.02
C GLY A 114 -9.54 -3.90 31.48
N VAL A 115 -9.12 -3.86 32.74
CA VAL A 115 -8.29 -2.77 33.20
C VAL A 115 -6.91 -3.08 32.63
N TYR A 116 -6.47 -2.27 31.68
CA TYR A 116 -5.15 -2.41 31.07
C TYR A 116 -4.17 -1.62 31.92
N VAL A 117 -2.98 -2.19 32.15
CA VAL A 117 -1.88 -1.45 32.77
C VAL A 117 -1.36 -0.45 31.73
N PRO A 118 -1.27 0.86 32.05
CA PRO A 118 -0.59 1.82 31.20
C PRO A 118 0.87 1.40 31.07
N LEU A 119 1.32 1.08 29.85
CA LEU A 119 2.73 0.80 29.59
C LEU A 119 3.45 2.12 29.31
N SER A 120 4.74 2.18 29.60
CA SER A 120 5.64 3.27 29.23
C SER A 120 6.92 2.64 28.70
N PHE A 121 7.48 3.21 27.65
CA PHE A 121 8.67 2.70 26.98
C PHE A 121 9.70 3.83 26.88
N GLU A 122 10.96 3.50 27.13
CA GLU A 122 12.09 4.40 26.91
C GLU A 122 12.32 4.61 25.40
N PRO A 123 12.93 5.74 25.01
CA PRO A 123 13.27 6.00 23.61
C PRO A 123 14.13 4.85 23.03
N GLY A 124 13.69 4.30 21.90
CA GLY A 124 14.40 3.24 21.15
C GLY A 124 14.30 1.85 21.81
N GLU A 125 13.54 1.72 22.90
CA GLU A 125 13.41 0.48 23.64
C GLU A 125 12.66 -0.59 22.84
N ALA A 126 11.50 -0.24 22.27
CA ALA A 126 10.63 -1.21 21.63
C ALA A 126 9.89 -0.63 20.43
N ALA A 127 9.63 -1.49 19.44
CA ALA A 127 8.60 -1.27 18.43
C ALA A 127 7.67 -2.47 18.36
N GLN A 128 6.46 -2.22 17.89
CA GLN A 128 5.49 -3.27 17.62
C GLN A 128 5.39 -3.53 16.13
N VAL A 129 5.28 -4.80 15.75
CA VAL A 129 5.08 -5.25 14.38
C VAL A 129 3.76 -5.99 14.26
N ASP A 130 2.99 -5.67 13.22
CA ASP A 130 1.72 -6.32 12.92
C ASP A 130 1.52 -6.46 11.41
N TRP A 131 0.72 -7.46 11.01
CA TRP A 131 0.30 -7.65 9.63
C TRP A 131 -1.19 -7.39 9.46
N GLY A 132 -1.47 -6.55 8.48
CA GLY A 132 -2.80 -6.24 8.02
C GLY A 132 -3.08 -6.73 6.62
N GLU A 133 -4.34 -6.62 6.23
CA GLU A 133 -4.76 -6.74 4.86
C GLU A 133 -5.58 -5.50 4.52
N ALA A 134 -5.40 -4.94 3.33
CA ALA A 134 -6.24 -3.85 2.86
C ALA A 134 -6.57 -4.07 1.40
N VAL A 135 -7.47 -3.25 0.87
CA VAL A 135 -7.85 -3.28 -0.52
C VAL A 135 -7.46 -1.95 -1.14
N PHE A 136 -7.00 -2.00 -2.38
CA PHE A 136 -6.75 -0.85 -3.24
C PHE A 136 -7.11 -1.21 -4.68
N TYR A 137 -7.10 -0.24 -5.59
CA TYR A 137 -7.25 -0.50 -7.03
C TYR A 137 -5.90 -0.33 -7.72
N LEU A 138 -5.46 -1.35 -8.45
CA LEU A 138 -4.29 -1.33 -9.31
C LEU A 138 -4.76 -1.37 -10.76
N ASN A 139 -4.50 -0.31 -11.54
CA ASN A 139 -4.97 -0.22 -12.93
C ASN A 139 -6.48 -0.51 -13.10
N GLY A 140 -7.28 -0.04 -12.14
CA GLY A 140 -8.73 -0.27 -12.11
C GLY A 140 -9.18 -1.62 -11.55
N GLU A 141 -8.28 -2.56 -11.29
CA GLU A 141 -8.59 -3.86 -10.68
C GLU A 141 -8.50 -3.80 -9.16
N LYS A 142 -9.49 -4.37 -8.47
CA LYS A 142 -9.51 -4.42 -7.00
C LYS A 142 -8.54 -5.49 -6.49
N ILE A 143 -7.44 -5.06 -5.87
CA ILE A 143 -6.40 -5.94 -5.34
C ILE A 143 -6.40 -5.90 -3.80
N LYS A 144 -6.09 -7.05 -3.20
CA LYS A 144 -5.85 -7.18 -1.76
C LYS A 144 -4.35 -7.04 -1.50
N ALA A 145 -3.97 -6.00 -0.77
CA ALA A 145 -2.61 -5.80 -0.27
C ALA A 145 -2.46 -6.44 1.12
N ASN A 146 -1.26 -6.92 1.41
CA ASN A 146 -0.82 -7.27 2.75
C ASN A 146 -0.01 -6.09 3.31
N LEU A 147 -0.44 -5.54 4.43
CA LEU A 147 0.22 -4.39 5.06
C LEU A 147 1.18 -4.87 6.14
N PHE A 148 2.46 -4.62 5.95
CA PHE A 148 3.43 -4.65 7.03
C PHE A 148 3.32 -3.33 7.79
N CYS A 149 3.06 -3.41 9.09
CA CYS A 149 2.96 -2.23 9.96
C CYS A 149 3.97 -2.36 11.10
N MET A 150 4.82 -1.35 11.28
CA MET A 150 5.69 -1.22 12.44
C MET A 150 5.44 0.11 13.14
N ARG A 151 5.40 0.14 14.47
CA ARG A 151 5.23 1.39 15.22
C ARG A 151 6.15 1.42 16.44
N LEU A 152 6.96 2.45 16.54
CA LEU A 152 7.81 2.68 17.72
C LEU A 152 6.93 2.93 18.96
N CYS A 153 7.23 2.29 20.08
CA CYS A 153 6.38 2.32 21.26
C CYS A 153 6.46 3.65 22.03
N HIS A 154 7.63 4.32 22.01
CA HIS A 154 7.82 5.60 22.69
C HIS A 154 7.18 6.76 21.90
N SER A 155 7.67 7.05 20.69
CA SER A 155 7.17 8.16 19.86
C SER A 155 5.81 7.91 19.22
N ALA A 156 5.39 6.65 19.11
CA ALA A 156 4.26 6.20 18.31
C ALA A 156 4.40 6.46 16.80
N MET A 157 5.62 6.71 16.31
CA MET A 157 5.91 6.89 14.89
C MET A 157 5.61 5.59 14.11
N PRO A 158 4.68 5.60 13.14
CA PRO A 158 4.34 4.43 12.35
C PRO A 158 5.21 4.35 11.08
N PHE A 159 5.39 3.13 10.62
CA PHE A 159 5.85 2.78 9.28
C PHE A 159 4.88 1.74 8.71
N VAL A 160 4.51 1.91 7.45
CA VAL A 160 3.59 1.01 6.75
C VAL A 160 4.09 0.77 5.33
N MET A 161 4.11 -0.50 4.92
CA MET A 161 4.41 -0.90 3.55
C MET A 161 3.45 -1.99 3.08
N ALA A 162 2.98 -1.89 1.85
CA ALA A 162 2.09 -2.83 1.20
C ALA A 162 2.87 -3.82 0.32
N PHE A 163 2.54 -5.09 0.47
CA PHE A 163 3.13 -6.21 -0.27
C PHE A 163 2.06 -7.10 -0.93
N PRO A 164 2.40 -7.82 -2.02
CA PRO A 164 1.50 -8.77 -2.65
C PRO A 164 1.25 -10.02 -1.79
N SER A 165 2.19 -10.37 -0.89
CA SER A 165 2.12 -11.55 -0.02
C SER A 165 2.66 -11.26 1.39
N GLN A 166 2.43 -12.18 2.33
CA GLN A 166 3.03 -12.17 3.69
C GLN A 166 4.15 -13.21 3.80
N ARG A 167 4.87 -13.46 2.70
CA ARG A 167 5.94 -14.45 2.64
C ARG A 167 7.23 -13.91 3.23
N ARG A 168 8.21 -14.81 3.38
CA ARG A 168 9.51 -14.54 4.00
C ARG A 168 10.17 -13.26 3.49
N GLU A 169 10.30 -13.13 2.18
CA GLU A 169 10.95 -12.02 1.51
C GLU A 169 10.28 -10.69 1.83
N ALA A 170 8.94 -10.66 1.88
CA ALA A 170 8.16 -9.47 2.21
C ALA A 170 8.27 -9.13 3.70
N PHE A 171 8.36 -10.15 4.56
CA PHE A 171 8.58 -9.98 5.98
C PHE A 171 9.95 -9.37 6.28
N ILE A 172 11.01 -9.90 5.67
CA ILE A 172 12.37 -9.37 5.86
C ILE A 172 12.47 -7.97 5.25
N GLU A 173 11.99 -7.75 4.01
CA GLU A 173 11.99 -6.42 3.40
C GLU A 173 11.22 -5.39 4.25
N GLY A 174 10.05 -5.75 4.78
CA GLY A 174 9.26 -4.86 5.64
C GLY A 174 10.05 -4.36 6.87
N HIS A 175 10.84 -5.22 7.50
CA HIS A 175 11.71 -4.82 8.62
C HIS A 175 12.83 -3.90 8.15
N ILE A 176 13.54 -4.29 7.09
CA ILE A 176 14.67 -3.52 6.55
C ILE A 176 14.22 -2.10 6.20
N ARG A 177 13.11 -1.97 5.45
CA ARG A 177 12.55 -0.69 5.04
C ARG A 177 12.06 0.14 6.24
N ALA A 178 11.50 -0.50 7.27
CA ALA A 178 11.11 0.18 8.49
C ALA A 178 12.33 0.75 9.24
N PHE A 179 13.40 -0.04 9.38
CA PHE A 179 14.62 0.40 10.05
C PHE A 179 15.30 1.54 9.28
N GLU A 180 15.35 1.46 7.95
CA GLU A 180 15.81 2.53 7.08
C GLU A 180 14.98 3.81 7.27
N PHE A 181 13.65 3.68 7.31
CA PHE A 181 12.75 4.81 7.55
C PHE A 181 12.96 5.46 8.92
N PHE A 182 13.16 4.65 9.96
CA PHE A 182 13.44 5.15 11.31
C PHE A 182 14.87 5.67 11.46
N GLY A 183 15.78 5.34 10.55
CA GLY A 183 17.20 5.66 10.65
C GLY A 183 17.95 4.83 11.70
N GLY A 184 17.39 3.69 12.12
CA GLY A 184 17.94 2.84 13.18
C GLY A 184 17.00 1.70 13.55
N VAL A 185 17.48 0.82 14.43
CA VAL A 185 16.79 -0.39 14.88
C VAL A 185 16.40 -0.25 16.36
N PRO A 186 15.13 -0.48 16.73
CA PRO A 186 14.74 -0.55 18.14
C PRO A 186 15.36 -1.78 18.82
N LYS A 187 15.66 -1.69 20.11
CA LYS A 187 16.31 -2.78 20.87
C LYS A 187 15.45 -4.04 20.92
N ARG A 188 14.12 -3.89 20.87
CA ARG A 188 13.14 -4.96 20.98
C ARG A 188 12.01 -4.79 19.97
N LEU A 189 11.59 -5.89 19.34
CA LEU A 189 10.42 -5.97 18.49
C LEU A 189 9.37 -6.88 19.11
N ILE A 190 8.16 -6.35 19.26
CA ILE A 190 7.03 -7.04 19.86
C ILE A 190 6.08 -7.46 18.74
N TYR A 191 5.73 -8.74 18.70
CA TYR A 191 4.83 -9.33 17.71
C TYR A 191 3.61 -9.95 18.41
N ASP A 192 2.43 -9.88 17.77
CA ASP A 192 1.23 -10.51 18.33
C ASP A 192 1.27 -12.05 18.22
N ASN A 193 1.69 -12.56 17.06
CA ASN A 193 1.97 -13.98 16.83
C ASN A 193 2.82 -14.13 15.55
N LEU A 194 3.90 -14.91 15.62
CA LEU A 194 4.77 -15.21 14.47
C LEU A 194 4.03 -15.94 13.34
N ARG A 195 3.10 -16.84 13.65
CA ARG A 195 2.29 -17.55 12.63
C ARG A 195 1.41 -16.61 11.82
N THR A 196 0.97 -15.51 12.42
CA THR A 196 0.23 -14.46 11.69
C THR A 196 1.16 -13.48 11.01
N ALA A 197 2.39 -13.36 11.50
CA ALA A 197 3.41 -12.50 10.90
C ALA A 197 4.01 -13.08 9.61
N VAL A 198 3.92 -14.40 9.43
CA VAL A 198 4.30 -15.07 8.17
C VAL A 198 3.31 -16.18 7.86
N LYS A 199 2.30 -15.87 7.02
CA LYS A 199 1.21 -16.80 6.68
C LYS A 199 1.61 -17.89 5.68
N GLU A 200 2.62 -17.65 4.84
CA GLU A 200 3.00 -18.55 3.74
C GLU A 200 4.52 -18.56 3.52
N GLY A 201 5.08 -19.69 3.12
CA GLY A 201 6.51 -19.84 2.78
C GLY A 201 7.36 -20.51 3.84
N TRP A 202 6.83 -20.66 5.04
CA TRP A 202 7.44 -21.48 6.08
C TRP A 202 6.48 -22.61 6.43
N GLY A 203 6.97 -23.85 6.53
CA GLY A 203 6.14 -25.02 6.83
C GLY A 203 5.28 -24.84 8.09
N LYS A 204 4.39 -25.80 8.37
CA LYS A 204 3.36 -25.75 9.44
C LYS A 204 3.84 -25.38 10.86
N ASP A 205 5.14 -25.23 11.08
CA ASP A 205 5.79 -24.85 12.32
C ASP A 205 6.64 -23.59 12.15
N VAL A 206 5.99 -22.41 12.21
CA VAL A 206 6.70 -21.14 12.44
C VAL A 206 7.15 -21.12 13.91
N LYS A 207 8.36 -21.62 14.17
CA LYS A 207 9.08 -21.43 15.43
C LYS A 207 9.99 -20.21 15.32
N GLU A 208 10.24 -19.54 16.43
CA GLU A 208 11.22 -18.46 16.62
C GLU A 208 12.65 -18.86 16.16
N GLU A 209 12.89 -20.15 15.96
CA GLU A 209 14.16 -20.79 15.60
C GLU A 209 14.43 -20.83 14.07
N GLN A 210 13.64 -20.14 13.27
CA GLN A 210 13.78 -20.14 11.82
C GLN A 210 15.03 -19.37 11.36
N LYS A 211 15.89 -20.04 10.57
CA LYS A 211 17.22 -19.57 10.17
C LYS A 211 17.26 -18.12 9.70
N ASP A 212 16.32 -17.71 8.85
CA ASP A 212 16.35 -16.36 8.27
C ASP A 212 15.83 -15.28 9.22
N PHE A 213 14.89 -15.63 10.12
CA PHE A 213 14.50 -14.70 11.19
C PHE A 213 15.64 -14.50 12.18
N LEU A 214 16.34 -15.58 12.54
CA LEU A 214 17.55 -15.51 13.36
C LEU A 214 18.65 -14.71 12.66
N ALA A 215 18.82 -14.87 11.34
CA ALA A 215 19.77 -14.08 10.56
C ALA A 215 19.40 -12.59 10.54
N LEU A 216 18.13 -12.24 10.32
CA LEU A 216 17.64 -10.86 10.39
C LEU A 216 17.88 -10.27 11.79
N LYS A 217 17.53 -11.02 12.84
CA LYS A 217 17.74 -10.64 14.24
C LYS A 217 19.20 -10.37 14.56
N ALA A 218 20.09 -11.27 14.12
CA ALA A 218 21.53 -11.14 14.32
C ALA A 218 22.12 -9.96 13.54
N HIS A 219 21.71 -9.78 12.28
CA HIS A 219 22.23 -8.74 11.39
C HIS A 219 21.84 -7.32 11.84
N TYR A 220 20.61 -7.15 12.33
CA TYR A 220 20.10 -5.86 12.80
C TYR A 220 20.12 -5.69 14.33
N ALA A 221 20.64 -6.68 15.07
CA ALA A 221 20.89 -6.63 16.51
C ALA A 221 19.67 -6.22 17.38
N PHE A 222 18.50 -6.82 17.14
CA PHE A 222 17.30 -6.62 17.97
C PHE A 222 16.90 -7.87 18.76
N ASN A 223 16.12 -7.69 19.83
CA ASN A 223 15.43 -8.77 20.54
C ASN A 223 13.99 -8.91 20.07
N SER A 224 13.42 -10.10 20.19
CA SER A 224 12.04 -10.39 19.74
C SER A 224 11.21 -10.87 20.92
N GLU A 225 10.00 -10.33 21.06
CA GLU A 225 9.00 -10.76 22.05
C GLU A 225 7.68 -11.09 21.36
N PHE A 226 7.04 -12.16 21.83
CA PHE A 226 5.78 -12.66 21.28
C PHE A 226 4.70 -12.62 22.36
N CYS A 227 3.59 -11.95 22.05
CA CYS A 227 2.45 -11.91 22.97
C CYS A 227 1.78 -13.29 23.09
N ASN A 228 1.26 -13.59 24.28
CA ASN A 228 0.52 -14.83 24.50
C ASN A 228 -0.81 -14.83 23.73
N PRO A 229 -1.16 -15.92 23.01
CA PRO A 229 -2.43 -16.02 22.31
C PRO A 229 -3.63 -15.80 23.24
N GLY A 230 -4.43 -14.76 22.98
CA GLY A 230 -5.64 -14.45 23.76
C GLY A 230 -5.42 -13.50 24.96
N ALA A 231 -4.20 -13.06 25.23
CA ALA A 231 -3.88 -12.07 26.27
C ALA A 231 -4.05 -10.64 25.75
N GLY A 232 -5.28 -10.25 25.37
CA GLY A 232 -5.56 -8.88 24.94
C GLY A 232 -5.20 -7.81 25.99
N HIS A 233 -5.08 -8.21 27.27
CA HIS A 233 -4.83 -7.38 28.45
C HIS A 233 -3.44 -6.73 28.51
N GLU A 234 -2.46 -7.25 27.76
CA GLU A 234 -1.11 -6.71 27.68
C GLU A 234 -0.99 -5.56 26.65
N LYS A 235 -2.07 -5.26 25.93
CA LYS A 235 -2.11 -4.30 24.82
C LYS A 235 -2.55 -2.88 25.25
N GLY A 236 -2.04 -2.38 26.37
CA GLY A 236 -2.44 -1.07 26.92
C GLY A 236 -2.13 0.15 26.02
N LEU A 237 -1.17 0.04 25.10
CA LEU A 237 -0.84 1.08 24.11
C LEU A 237 -1.32 0.77 22.68
N VAL A 238 -1.88 -0.42 22.46
CA VAL A 238 -2.03 -0.98 21.12
C VAL A 238 -3.49 -0.87 20.71
N GLU A 239 -3.86 0.33 20.26
CA GLU A 239 -4.90 0.43 19.25
C GLU A 239 -4.55 -0.50 18.08
N ASN A 240 -5.54 -1.16 17.48
CA ASN A 240 -5.39 -1.96 16.26
C ASN A 240 -4.74 -1.09 15.16
N LEU A 241 -3.39 -1.12 15.08
CA LEU A 241 -2.58 -0.26 14.21
C LEU A 241 -3.02 -0.44 12.77
N VAL A 242 -3.21 -1.69 12.34
CA VAL A 242 -3.75 -2.04 11.03
C VAL A 242 -5.12 -1.38 10.80
N GLY A 243 -6.04 -1.51 11.76
CA GLY A 243 -7.36 -0.89 11.67
C GLY A 243 -7.34 0.64 11.68
N TRP A 244 -6.35 1.24 12.35
CA TRP A 244 -6.10 2.68 12.32
C TRP A 244 -5.52 3.11 10.97
N VAL A 245 -4.50 2.43 10.44
CA VAL A 245 -3.89 2.68 9.12
C VAL A 245 -4.95 2.60 8.02
N ARG A 246 -5.80 1.58 8.02
CA ARG A 246 -6.89 1.47 7.01
C ARG A 246 -7.80 2.70 6.99
N ARG A 247 -8.17 3.20 8.16
CA ARG A 247 -9.09 4.33 8.31
C ARG A 247 -8.45 5.68 8.00
N ASN A 248 -7.17 5.84 8.29
CA ASN A 248 -6.51 7.14 8.18
C ASN A 248 -5.66 7.28 6.91
N PHE A 249 -5.05 6.21 6.40
CA PHE A 249 -4.12 6.26 5.26
C PHE A 249 -4.73 5.71 3.97
N LEU A 250 -5.70 4.79 4.08
CA LEU A 250 -6.30 4.09 2.94
C LEU A 250 -7.78 4.42 2.75
N THR A 251 -8.23 5.56 3.30
CA THR A 251 -9.58 6.07 3.13
C THR A 251 -9.50 7.51 2.60
N PRO A 252 -10.01 7.80 1.38
CA PRO A 252 -10.65 6.87 0.45
C PRO A 252 -9.71 5.78 -0.07
N VAL A 253 -10.28 4.68 -0.58
CA VAL A 253 -9.51 3.54 -1.10
C VAL A 253 -8.62 4.01 -2.25
N PRO A 254 -7.28 3.86 -2.17
CA PRO A 254 -6.38 4.34 -3.21
C PRO A 254 -6.61 3.65 -4.55
N ARG A 255 -6.37 4.42 -5.62
CA ARG A 255 -6.32 3.93 -7.00
C ARG A 255 -4.97 4.36 -7.56
N VAL A 256 -4.18 3.39 -7.97
CA VAL A 256 -2.78 3.58 -8.38
C VAL A 256 -2.47 2.72 -9.60
N GLU A 257 -1.36 3.01 -10.26
CA GLU A 257 -0.87 2.30 -11.43
C GLU A 257 0.20 1.26 -11.07
N SER A 258 0.83 1.41 -9.89
CA SER A 258 1.88 0.51 -9.41
C SER A 258 1.87 0.29 -7.89
N TRP A 259 2.56 -0.76 -7.44
CA TRP A 259 2.83 -1.00 -6.01
C TRP A 259 3.73 0.07 -5.40
N GLU A 260 4.67 0.61 -6.19
CA GLU A 260 5.56 1.68 -5.78
C GLU A 260 4.76 2.94 -5.44
N GLU A 261 3.80 3.32 -6.28
CA GLU A 261 2.92 4.46 -6.03
C GLU A 261 2.10 4.29 -4.75
N LEU A 262 1.51 3.10 -4.51
CA LEU A 262 0.82 2.80 -3.25
C LEU A 262 1.74 2.95 -2.04
N ASN A 263 2.97 2.44 -2.14
CA ASN A 263 3.94 2.52 -1.05
C ASN A 263 4.43 3.95 -0.81
N ASN A 264 4.55 4.77 -1.86
CA ASN A 264 4.86 6.20 -1.72
C ASN A 264 3.74 6.96 -1.01
N ILE A 265 2.47 6.67 -1.30
CA ILE A 265 1.32 7.23 -0.58
C ILE A 265 1.39 6.86 0.91
N LEU A 266 1.61 5.58 1.22
CA LEU A 266 1.72 5.10 2.60
C LEU A 266 2.90 5.73 3.35
N LEU A 267 4.05 5.83 2.69
CA LEU A 267 5.26 6.44 3.26
C LEU A 267 5.04 7.93 3.55
N THR A 268 4.43 8.65 2.62
CA THR A 268 4.06 10.07 2.80
C THR A 268 3.10 10.24 3.98
N ALA A 269 2.10 9.36 4.11
CA ALA A 269 1.18 9.38 5.24
C ALA A 269 1.89 9.13 6.58
N CYS A 270 2.87 8.22 6.62
CA CYS A 270 3.72 8.01 7.80
C CYS A 270 4.53 9.28 8.14
N GLN A 271 5.13 9.93 7.14
CA GLN A 271 5.89 11.17 7.34
C GLN A 271 5.01 12.31 7.87
N ASN A 272 3.82 12.51 7.30
CA ASN A 272 2.87 13.54 7.73
C ASN A 272 2.38 13.30 9.16
N TYR A 273 2.37 12.04 9.64
CA TYR A 273 1.98 11.73 11.01
C TYR A 273 2.93 12.32 12.06
N LYS A 274 4.13 12.78 11.68
CA LYS A 274 5.04 13.51 12.59
C LYS A 274 4.39 14.76 13.20
N GLU A 275 3.49 15.42 12.48
CA GLU A 275 2.78 16.62 12.96
C GLU A 275 1.68 16.30 13.98
N HIS A 276 1.28 15.02 14.08
CA HIS A 276 0.21 14.61 14.96
C HIS A 276 0.59 14.77 16.43
N ARG A 277 -0.37 15.25 17.23
CA ARG A 277 -0.26 15.33 18.69
C ARG A 277 -1.21 14.33 19.32
N ILE A 278 -0.64 13.31 19.96
CA ILE A 278 -1.42 12.28 20.66
C ILE A 278 -2.06 12.92 21.89
N ARG A 279 -3.32 12.56 22.14
CA ARG A 279 -4.07 13.00 23.32
C ARG A 279 -3.27 12.66 24.59
N ASP A 280 -3.22 13.61 25.52
CA ASP A 280 -2.49 13.48 26.79
C ASP A 280 -0.95 13.49 26.66
N ARG A 281 -0.39 13.83 25.48
CA ARG A 281 1.04 14.12 25.28
C ARG A 281 1.29 15.61 24.98
N SER A 282 2.37 16.15 25.52
CA SER A 282 2.79 17.55 25.32
C SER A 282 3.59 17.78 24.04
N GLN A 283 4.18 16.73 23.47
CA GLN A 283 4.99 16.77 22.25
C GLN A 283 4.21 16.20 21.06
N THR A 284 4.59 16.61 19.86
CA THR A 284 4.17 15.92 18.63
C THR A 284 4.87 14.58 18.49
N VAL A 285 4.34 13.69 17.64
CA VAL A 285 4.98 12.41 17.30
C VAL A 285 6.37 12.66 16.71
N GLY A 286 6.53 13.69 15.88
CA GLY A 286 7.80 14.06 15.26
C GLY A 286 8.86 14.52 16.26
N GLU A 287 8.46 15.34 17.25
CA GLU A 287 9.35 15.78 18.34
C GLU A 287 9.83 14.59 19.18
N ALA A 288 8.90 13.71 19.57
CA ALA A 288 9.25 12.50 20.32
C ALA A 288 10.10 11.53 19.47
N PHE A 289 9.82 11.42 18.17
CA PHE A 289 10.58 10.59 17.24
C PHE A 289 12.02 11.11 17.05
N ALA A 290 12.24 12.42 17.04
CA ALA A 290 13.60 12.98 16.94
C ALA A 290 14.48 12.58 18.14
N VAL A 291 13.90 12.52 19.34
CA VAL A 291 14.58 12.02 20.55
C VAL A 291 14.80 10.52 20.45
N GLU A 292 13.77 9.77 20.07
CA GLU A 292 13.84 8.31 19.94
C GLU A 292 14.83 7.85 18.87
N GLN A 293 14.91 8.53 17.73
CA GLN A 293 15.83 8.22 16.65
C GLN A 293 17.30 8.22 17.12
N GLN A 294 17.66 9.11 18.05
CA GLN A 294 19.02 9.16 18.62
C GLN A 294 19.33 7.98 19.55
N ALA A 295 18.30 7.30 20.07
CA ALA A 295 18.44 6.16 20.97
C ALA A 295 18.32 4.80 20.26
N LEU A 296 18.02 4.79 18.95
CA LEU A 296 17.98 3.58 18.14
C LEU A 296 19.39 3.03 17.91
N THR A 297 19.49 1.70 17.79
CA THR A 297 20.71 1.03 17.36
C THR A 297 21.01 1.42 15.91
N ALA A 298 22.26 1.79 15.62
CA ALA A 298 22.67 2.19 14.27
C ALA A 298 22.46 1.04 13.26
N LEU A 299 22.09 1.41 12.03
CA LEU A 299 21.95 0.44 10.93
C LEU A 299 23.31 -0.21 10.61
N PRO A 300 23.32 -1.50 10.25
CA PRO A 300 24.53 -2.15 9.76
C PRO A 300 24.98 -1.52 8.43
N LYS A 301 26.29 -1.55 8.16
CA LYS A 301 26.88 -0.99 6.92
C LYS A 301 26.38 -1.70 5.65
N TYR A 302 26.14 -3.00 5.75
CA TYR A 302 25.63 -3.82 4.65
C TYR A 302 24.16 -4.09 4.88
N GLN A 303 23.35 -3.88 3.84
CA GLN A 303 21.95 -4.31 3.85
C GLN A 303 21.90 -5.84 3.69
N MET A 304 21.03 -6.50 4.45
CA MET A 304 20.82 -7.94 4.31
C MET A 304 20.08 -8.23 3.00
N ASP A 305 20.56 -9.20 2.21
CA ASP A 305 19.80 -9.69 1.05
C ASP A 305 18.62 -10.54 1.54
N TYR A 306 17.43 -10.19 1.08
CA TYR A 306 16.16 -10.81 1.44
C TYR A 306 15.56 -11.64 0.31
N ALA A 307 16.31 -11.82 -0.78
CA ALA A 307 15.90 -12.67 -1.89
C ALA A 307 15.71 -14.13 -1.44
N ASP A 308 14.67 -14.76 -1.97
CA ASP A 308 14.61 -16.21 -2.06
C ASP A 308 15.48 -16.68 -3.24
N VAL A 309 16.52 -17.46 -2.94
CA VAL A 309 17.58 -17.79 -3.92
C VAL A 309 17.50 -19.25 -4.29
N GLU A 310 17.30 -19.51 -5.58
CA GLU A 310 17.31 -20.85 -6.16
C GLU A 310 18.28 -20.93 -7.34
N VAL A 311 18.91 -22.09 -7.51
CA VAL A 311 19.76 -22.40 -8.67
C VAL A 311 19.00 -23.40 -9.53
N LEU A 312 18.64 -22.97 -10.75
CA LEU A 312 17.65 -23.65 -11.58
C LEU A 312 18.13 -23.73 -13.03
N ASP A 313 17.70 -24.77 -13.74
CA ASP A 313 18.01 -24.94 -15.15
C ASP A 313 16.99 -24.21 -16.05
N VAL A 314 17.50 -23.60 -17.12
CA VAL A 314 16.69 -23.01 -18.18
C VAL A 314 16.19 -24.12 -19.11
N ASP A 315 14.88 -24.20 -19.28
CA ASP A 315 14.24 -25.23 -20.09
C ASP A 315 14.35 -24.95 -21.61
N PRO A 316 13.98 -25.92 -22.48
CA PRO A 316 14.04 -25.75 -23.94
C PRO A 316 13.14 -24.64 -24.51
N PHE A 317 12.20 -24.11 -23.71
CA PHE A 317 11.37 -22.95 -24.09
C PHE A 317 12.01 -21.62 -23.65
N SER A 318 13.27 -21.65 -23.20
CA SER A 318 14.00 -20.52 -22.65
C SER A 318 13.30 -19.90 -21.44
N THR A 319 12.77 -20.75 -20.55
CA THR A 319 12.14 -20.32 -19.31
C THR A 319 12.72 -21.03 -18.10
N VAL A 320 12.69 -20.35 -16.95
CA VAL A 320 13.07 -20.90 -15.65
C VAL A 320 11.84 -20.98 -14.78
N ARG A 321 11.65 -22.13 -14.11
CA ARG A 321 10.49 -22.35 -13.24
C ARG A 321 10.82 -21.97 -11.80
N PHE A 322 10.27 -20.84 -11.33
CA PHE A 322 10.43 -20.36 -9.96
C PHE A 322 9.06 -20.10 -9.34
N ASP A 323 8.85 -20.54 -8.09
CA ASP A 323 7.62 -20.29 -7.32
C ASP A 323 6.32 -20.68 -8.07
N ARG A 324 6.33 -21.88 -8.70
CA ARG A 324 5.25 -22.43 -9.54
C ARG A 324 4.92 -21.65 -10.81
N ASN A 325 5.68 -20.61 -11.13
CA ASN A 325 5.55 -19.80 -12.34
C ASN A 325 6.79 -19.96 -13.22
N ARG A 326 6.72 -19.47 -14.45
CA ARG A 326 7.84 -19.51 -15.40
C ARG A 326 8.20 -18.11 -15.86
N TYR A 327 9.49 -17.84 -15.95
CA TYR A 327 10.04 -16.57 -16.37
C TYR A 327 10.99 -16.80 -17.53
N SER A 328 10.81 -16.09 -18.63
CA SER A 328 11.69 -16.22 -19.79
C SER A 328 13.08 -15.63 -19.55
N VAL A 329 14.07 -16.16 -20.24
CA VAL A 329 15.44 -15.63 -20.34
C VAL A 329 15.88 -15.61 -21.80
N PRO A 330 16.92 -14.87 -22.21
CA PRO A 330 17.40 -14.89 -23.59
C PRO A 330 17.74 -16.31 -24.06
N VAL A 331 17.37 -16.65 -25.30
CA VAL A 331 17.44 -18.03 -25.85
C VAL A 331 18.83 -18.65 -25.87
N GLU A 332 19.89 -17.84 -25.83
CA GLU A 332 21.28 -18.31 -25.74
C GLU A 332 21.60 -19.00 -24.40
N TYR A 333 20.78 -18.79 -23.37
CA TYR A 333 20.91 -19.41 -22.06
C TYR A 333 20.07 -20.69 -21.91
N ALA A 334 19.37 -21.15 -22.95
CA ALA A 334 18.64 -22.42 -22.90
C ALA A 334 19.59 -23.59 -22.55
N GLY A 335 19.20 -24.41 -21.58
CA GLY A 335 20.03 -25.51 -21.06
C GLY A 335 21.17 -25.09 -20.13
N LYS A 336 21.31 -23.79 -19.81
CA LYS A 336 22.24 -23.31 -18.78
C LYS A 336 21.59 -23.34 -17.40
N THR A 337 22.41 -23.49 -16.36
CA THR A 337 22.00 -23.34 -14.96
C THR A 337 22.18 -21.89 -14.53
N VAL A 338 21.11 -21.27 -14.01
CA VAL A 338 21.07 -19.85 -13.64
C VAL A 338 20.71 -19.69 -12.15
N THR A 339 21.08 -18.55 -11.58
CA THR A 339 20.67 -18.16 -10.23
C THR A 339 19.46 -17.25 -10.32
N VAL A 340 18.36 -17.65 -9.69
CA VAL A 340 17.13 -16.89 -9.57
C VAL A 340 17.05 -16.29 -8.17
N ARG A 341 16.83 -14.98 -8.09
CA ARG A 341 16.56 -14.23 -6.86
C ARG A 341 15.13 -13.70 -6.89
N GLY A 342 14.28 -14.24 -6.03
CA GLY A 342 12.89 -13.81 -5.87
C GLY A 342 12.74 -12.78 -4.75
N TYR A 343 12.38 -11.56 -5.12
CA TYR A 343 12.01 -10.46 -4.23
C TYR A 343 10.49 -10.33 -4.14
N PRO A 344 9.92 -9.51 -3.25
CA PRO A 344 8.45 -9.39 -3.15
C PRO A 344 7.77 -8.88 -4.42
N PHE A 345 8.41 -8.01 -5.19
CA PHE A 345 7.82 -7.38 -6.38
C PHE A 345 8.43 -7.86 -7.69
N GLU A 346 9.63 -8.45 -7.65
CA GLU A 346 10.39 -8.82 -8.85
C GLU A 346 11.16 -10.14 -8.69
N VAL A 347 11.57 -10.71 -9.82
CA VAL A 347 12.41 -11.89 -9.92
C VAL A 347 13.59 -11.53 -10.81
N LYS A 348 14.81 -11.62 -10.28
CA LYS A 348 16.05 -11.38 -11.02
C LYS A 348 16.70 -12.70 -11.37
N ILE A 349 17.10 -12.86 -12.62
CA ILE A 349 17.74 -14.08 -13.12
C ILE A 349 19.13 -13.71 -13.58
N SER A 350 20.13 -14.46 -13.13
CA SER A 350 21.54 -14.19 -13.42
C SER A 350 22.30 -15.45 -13.80
N TYR A 351 23.31 -15.31 -14.64
CA TYR A 351 24.22 -16.38 -15.04
C TYR A 351 25.66 -15.93 -14.79
N GLN A 352 26.40 -16.70 -14.00
CA GLN A 352 27.80 -16.39 -13.65
C GLN A 352 28.01 -14.95 -13.11
N GLY A 353 27.03 -14.44 -12.35
CA GLY A 353 27.08 -13.09 -11.77
C GLY A 353 26.59 -11.98 -12.69
N VAL A 354 26.28 -12.27 -13.96
CA VAL A 354 25.70 -11.31 -14.91
C VAL A 354 24.18 -11.41 -14.87
N GLU A 355 23.49 -10.29 -14.69
CA GLU A 355 22.02 -10.22 -14.73
C GLU A 355 21.53 -10.44 -16.18
N LEU A 356 20.65 -11.42 -16.35
CA LEU A 356 20.08 -11.80 -17.65
C LEU A 356 18.73 -11.15 -17.89
N ALA A 357 17.89 -11.13 -16.85
CA ALA A 357 16.52 -10.64 -16.94
C ALA A 357 15.96 -10.27 -15.57
N VAL A 358 15.07 -9.29 -15.56
CA VAL A 358 14.26 -8.89 -14.41
C VAL A 358 12.80 -8.96 -14.81
N HIS A 359 11.98 -9.60 -13.98
CA HIS A 359 10.54 -9.78 -14.22
C HIS A 359 9.72 -9.31 -13.01
N PRO A 360 8.55 -8.71 -13.20
CA PRO A 360 7.58 -8.58 -12.11
C PRO A 360 7.21 -9.96 -11.54
N ARG A 361 7.17 -10.09 -10.22
CA ARG A 361 6.88 -11.37 -9.57
C ARG A 361 5.41 -11.76 -9.71
N LEU A 362 5.20 -13.03 -10.08
CA LEU A 362 3.88 -13.64 -10.19
C LEU A 362 3.56 -14.44 -8.92
N TYR A 363 2.38 -14.22 -8.35
CA TYR A 363 1.91 -14.91 -7.13
C TYR A 363 0.75 -15.89 -7.36
N LYS A 364 0.08 -15.80 -8.51
CA LYS A 364 -0.86 -16.86 -8.95
C LYS A 364 -0.04 -18.05 -9.41
N SER A 365 -0.65 -19.23 -9.51
CA SER A 365 0.07 -20.47 -9.84
C SER A 365 -0.07 -20.82 -11.32
N GLY A 366 1.04 -21.23 -11.95
CA GLY A 366 1.04 -21.76 -13.32
C GLY A 366 1.07 -20.69 -14.42
N GLU A 367 1.36 -19.44 -14.06
CA GLU A 367 1.51 -18.35 -15.02
C GLU A 367 2.93 -18.36 -15.63
N ILE A 368 3.04 -17.79 -16.83
CA ILE A 368 4.30 -17.64 -17.55
C ILE A 368 4.47 -16.17 -17.92
N ARG A 369 5.65 -15.61 -17.68
CA ARG A 369 6.03 -14.26 -18.13
C ARG A 369 7.04 -14.35 -19.26
N TYR A 370 6.58 -14.04 -20.47
CA TYR A 370 7.44 -13.86 -21.62
C TYR A 370 7.89 -12.40 -21.77
N VAL A 371 9.14 -12.24 -22.17
CA VAL A 371 9.69 -10.98 -22.71
C VAL A 371 10.05 -11.27 -24.16
N LEU A 372 9.52 -10.48 -25.09
CA LEU A 372 9.67 -10.73 -26.52
C LEU A 372 11.15 -10.73 -26.95
N ASP A 373 11.92 -9.80 -26.41
CA ASP A 373 13.33 -9.57 -26.74
C ASP A 373 14.20 -10.80 -26.54
N HIS A 374 13.87 -11.61 -25.52
CA HIS A 374 14.55 -12.87 -25.25
C HIS A 374 14.51 -13.86 -26.43
N TYR A 375 13.51 -13.75 -27.32
CA TYR A 375 13.26 -14.67 -28.41
C TYR A 375 13.56 -14.08 -29.79
N LEU A 376 13.94 -12.80 -29.91
CA LEU A 376 14.10 -12.14 -31.22
C LEU A 376 15.15 -12.82 -32.10
N SER A 377 16.28 -13.25 -31.54
CA SER A 377 17.32 -13.99 -32.27
C SER A 377 16.82 -15.35 -32.78
N LEU A 378 15.98 -16.05 -32.01
CA LEU A 378 15.37 -17.31 -32.42
C LEU A 378 14.29 -17.09 -33.49
N LEU A 379 13.49 -16.04 -33.36
CA LEU A 379 12.45 -15.68 -34.34
C LEU A 379 13.05 -15.25 -35.67
N GLU A 380 14.22 -14.62 -35.66
CA GLU A 380 14.97 -14.28 -36.87
C GLU A 380 15.42 -15.52 -37.64
N GLN A 381 15.87 -16.57 -36.92
CA GLN A 381 16.22 -17.86 -37.51
C GLN A 381 14.98 -18.66 -37.95
N ARG A 382 13.82 -18.42 -37.32
CA ARG A 382 12.57 -19.15 -37.55
C ARG A 382 11.39 -18.19 -37.85
N PRO A 383 11.45 -17.41 -38.94
CA PRO A 383 10.48 -16.34 -39.20
C PRO A 383 9.06 -16.85 -39.45
N ARG A 384 8.90 -18.12 -39.86
CA ARG A 384 7.56 -18.74 -40.01
C ARG A 384 6.81 -18.88 -38.68
N ALA A 385 7.52 -18.89 -37.55
CA ALA A 385 6.92 -19.08 -36.22
C ALA A 385 6.42 -17.76 -35.59
N VAL A 386 6.79 -16.59 -36.13
CA VAL A 386 6.57 -15.27 -35.52
C VAL A 386 5.12 -15.05 -35.08
N TRP A 387 4.16 -15.22 -35.99
CA TRP A 387 2.73 -15.01 -35.69
C TRP A 387 2.14 -16.03 -34.71
N ASN A 388 2.78 -17.18 -34.53
CA ASN A 388 2.36 -18.23 -33.62
C ASN A 388 3.10 -18.20 -32.28
N ALA A 389 4.16 -17.40 -32.16
CA ALA A 389 4.96 -17.29 -30.94
C ALA A 389 4.14 -16.68 -29.80
N ARG A 390 4.03 -17.39 -28.68
CA ARG A 390 3.40 -16.85 -27.45
C ARG A 390 4.05 -15.54 -26.97
N PRO A 391 5.39 -15.40 -26.97
CA PRO A 391 6.04 -14.13 -26.60
C PRO A 391 5.55 -12.93 -27.40
N LEU A 392 5.27 -13.09 -28.70
CA LEU A 392 4.74 -12.02 -29.54
C LEU A 392 3.29 -11.69 -29.19
N LYS A 393 2.45 -12.73 -29.03
CA LYS A 393 1.02 -12.57 -28.73
C LYS A 393 0.78 -11.90 -27.37
N GLU A 394 1.66 -12.15 -26.41
CA GLU A 394 1.58 -11.64 -25.05
C GLU A 394 2.36 -10.32 -24.84
N ALA A 395 3.12 -9.85 -25.84
CA ALA A 395 3.88 -8.61 -25.76
C ALA A 395 3.01 -7.33 -25.73
N GLY A 396 1.70 -7.44 -25.96
CA GLY A 396 0.80 -6.28 -25.92
C GLY A 396 1.03 -5.28 -27.06
N LEU A 397 1.56 -5.72 -28.20
CA LEU A 397 1.85 -4.84 -29.33
C LEU A 397 0.58 -4.17 -29.89
N PRO A 398 0.62 -2.88 -30.27
CA PRO A 398 -0.53 -2.17 -30.83
C PRO A 398 -1.05 -2.82 -32.11
N GLN A 399 -2.38 -2.83 -32.27
CA GLN A 399 -3.02 -3.37 -33.48
C GLN A 399 -2.52 -2.71 -34.76
N LYS A 400 -2.19 -1.41 -34.72
CA LYS A 400 -1.63 -0.66 -35.86
C LYS A 400 -0.33 -1.27 -36.36
N LEU A 401 0.60 -1.58 -35.45
CA LEU A 401 1.85 -2.25 -35.77
C LEU A 401 1.61 -3.63 -36.37
N LEU A 402 0.67 -4.40 -35.81
CA LEU A 402 0.32 -5.72 -36.32
C LEU A 402 -0.31 -5.67 -37.71
N SER A 403 -1.13 -4.66 -38.00
CA SER A 403 -1.69 -4.45 -39.34
C SER A 403 -0.63 -4.05 -40.36
N PHE A 404 0.31 -3.19 -39.99
CA PHE A 404 1.45 -2.84 -40.83
C PHE A 404 2.33 -4.07 -41.11
N ALA A 405 2.65 -4.84 -40.07
CA ALA A 405 3.48 -6.03 -40.16
C ALA A 405 2.92 -7.11 -41.08
N ARG A 406 1.59 -7.20 -41.24
CA ARG A 406 0.95 -8.12 -42.21
C ARG A 406 1.12 -7.72 -43.67
N LYS A 407 1.40 -6.43 -43.93
CA LYS A 407 1.64 -5.90 -45.28
C LYS A 407 3.13 -5.96 -45.66
N LEU A 408 4.02 -6.26 -44.72
CA LEU A 408 5.45 -6.43 -45.01
C LEU A 408 5.70 -7.61 -45.96
N PRO A 409 6.74 -7.56 -46.81
CA PRO A 409 7.07 -8.60 -47.76
C PRO A 409 7.36 -9.97 -47.13
N SER A 410 7.84 -9.98 -45.88
CA SER A 410 8.16 -11.21 -45.17
C SER A 410 8.07 -11.08 -43.66
N ASN A 411 7.85 -12.21 -42.99
CA ASN A 411 7.94 -12.27 -41.52
C ASN A 411 9.35 -11.91 -41.01
N PHE A 412 10.39 -12.09 -41.83
CA PHE A 412 11.75 -11.73 -41.47
C PHE A 412 11.91 -10.20 -41.34
N GLU A 413 11.31 -9.43 -42.24
CA GLU A 413 11.26 -7.97 -42.10
C GLU A 413 10.50 -7.55 -40.85
N PHE A 414 9.43 -8.26 -40.49
CA PHE A 414 8.74 -7.98 -39.24
C PHE A 414 9.65 -8.21 -38.03
N VAL A 415 10.44 -9.29 -37.98
CA VAL A 415 11.41 -9.50 -36.89
C VAL A 415 12.44 -8.37 -36.82
N LYS A 416 12.89 -7.84 -37.96
CA LYS A 416 13.79 -6.68 -37.97
C LYS A 416 13.12 -5.42 -37.39
N VAL A 417 11.84 -5.19 -37.69
CA VAL A 417 11.06 -4.11 -37.05
C VAL A 417 10.93 -4.34 -35.54
N LEU A 418 10.69 -5.58 -35.09
CA LEU A 418 10.65 -5.91 -33.67
C LEU A 418 11.99 -5.67 -32.96
N LYS A 419 13.12 -5.99 -33.60
CA LYS A 419 14.46 -5.61 -33.08
C LYS A 419 14.63 -4.10 -33.01
N LEU A 420 14.17 -3.37 -34.02
CA LEU A 420 14.22 -1.91 -34.02
C LEU A 420 13.40 -1.31 -32.86
N ILE A 421 12.26 -1.94 -32.50
CA ILE A 421 11.46 -1.57 -31.32
C ILE A 421 12.26 -1.79 -30.03
N SER A 422 12.95 -2.92 -29.89
CA SER A 422 13.81 -3.20 -28.74
C SER A 422 14.95 -2.17 -28.60
N GLU A 423 15.52 -1.73 -29.73
CA GLU A 423 16.63 -0.76 -29.75
C GLU A 423 16.21 0.70 -29.56
N ARG A 424 15.05 1.10 -30.08
CA ARG A 424 14.66 2.52 -30.23
C ARG A 424 13.38 2.91 -29.51
N GLY A 425 12.68 1.95 -28.93
CA GLY A 425 11.39 2.14 -28.28
C GLY A 425 10.22 2.03 -29.26
N LEU A 426 9.07 1.62 -28.71
CA LEU A 426 7.85 1.38 -29.48
C LEU A 426 7.33 2.66 -30.13
N ASP A 427 7.26 3.77 -29.39
CA ASP A 427 6.64 5.01 -29.87
C ASP A 427 7.36 5.59 -31.09
N VAL A 428 8.70 5.62 -31.06
CA VAL A 428 9.54 6.09 -32.17
C VAL A 428 9.31 5.23 -33.43
N VAL A 429 9.18 3.91 -33.26
CA VAL A 429 8.93 3.01 -34.39
C VAL A 429 7.49 3.15 -34.90
N LEU A 430 6.52 3.39 -34.03
CA LEU A 430 5.14 3.66 -34.44
C LEU A 430 5.05 4.94 -35.28
N GLU A 431 5.71 6.03 -34.86
CA GLU A 431 5.77 7.25 -35.67
C GLU A 431 6.43 7.02 -37.04
N ALA A 432 7.45 6.19 -37.10
CA ALA A 432 8.11 5.82 -38.35
C ALA A 432 7.23 4.92 -39.24
N VAL A 433 6.45 4.02 -38.64
CA VAL A 433 5.44 3.21 -39.33
C VAL A 433 4.37 4.11 -39.93
N ASP A 434 3.93 5.15 -39.21
CA ASP A 434 2.93 6.10 -39.69
C ASP A 434 3.40 6.82 -40.95
N LYS A 435 4.62 7.36 -40.92
CA LYS A 435 5.24 8.01 -42.09
C LYS A 435 5.43 7.04 -43.25
N ALA A 436 5.77 5.78 -42.97
CA ALA A 436 5.90 4.76 -44.01
C ALA A 436 4.55 4.42 -44.66
N GLU A 437 3.47 4.33 -43.88
CA GLU A 437 2.11 4.12 -44.38
C GLU A 437 1.58 5.31 -45.19
N GLU A 438 1.89 6.56 -44.78
CA GLU A 438 1.53 7.77 -45.52
C GLU A 438 2.10 7.80 -46.95
N VAL A 439 3.33 7.29 -47.12
CA VAL A 439 4.00 7.18 -48.43
C VAL A 439 3.63 5.86 -49.14
N GLY A 440 2.83 5.00 -48.51
CA GLY A 440 2.39 3.71 -49.07
C GLY A 440 3.51 2.67 -49.20
N SER A 441 4.60 2.81 -48.44
CA SER A 441 5.77 1.93 -48.49
C SER A 441 5.79 1.00 -47.28
N TYR A 442 5.68 -0.30 -47.55
CA TYR A 442 5.64 -1.35 -46.52
C TYR A 442 6.95 -2.14 -46.52
N THR A 443 8.04 -1.54 -46.06
CA THR A 443 9.34 -2.22 -45.98
C THR A 443 10.06 -1.86 -44.69
N TYR A 444 10.90 -2.77 -44.21
CA TYR A 444 11.78 -2.51 -43.07
C TYR A 444 12.69 -1.29 -43.30
N GLU A 445 13.27 -1.15 -44.49
CA GLU A 445 14.20 -0.04 -44.78
C GLU A 445 13.52 1.33 -44.70
N MET A 446 12.24 1.43 -45.08
CA MET A 446 11.48 2.68 -44.95
C MET A 446 11.23 3.04 -43.48
N VAL A 447 10.82 2.06 -42.67
CA VAL A 447 10.64 2.25 -41.22
C VAL A 447 11.97 2.66 -40.60
N ARG A 448 13.05 1.94 -40.92
CA ARG A 448 14.41 2.26 -40.47
C ARG A 448 14.80 3.68 -40.87
N TYR A 449 14.59 4.08 -42.13
CA TYR A 449 14.86 5.44 -42.58
C TYR A 449 14.18 6.46 -41.66
N TYR A 450 12.87 6.37 -41.43
CA TYR A 450 12.18 7.36 -40.59
C TYR A 450 12.61 7.34 -39.11
N VAL A 451 12.98 6.18 -38.57
CA VAL A 451 13.52 6.07 -37.20
C VAL A 451 14.87 6.79 -37.06
N PHE A 452 15.70 6.83 -38.10
CA PHE A 452 17.02 7.46 -38.07
C PHE A 452 17.04 8.89 -38.65
N SER A 453 16.16 9.21 -39.60
CA SER A 453 16.07 10.53 -40.25
C SER A 453 15.56 11.62 -39.32
N GLY A 454 14.86 11.28 -38.24
CA GLY A 454 14.48 12.24 -37.18
C GLY A 454 15.64 12.82 -36.38
N LYS A 455 16.88 12.32 -36.55
CA LYS A 455 18.09 12.86 -35.90
C LYS A 455 18.95 13.76 -36.81
N ASN A 456 18.59 13.95 -38.07
CA ASN A 456 19.22 14.97 -38.92
C ASN A 456 18.46 16.29 -38.78
N SER A 457 18.48 16.90 -37.60
CA SER A 457 18.39 18.35 -37.52
C SER A 457 19.71 18.90 -38.05
N GLU A 458 19.73 19.32 -39.31
CA GLU A 458 20.69 20.25 -39.91
C GLU A 458 22.17 20.01 -39.53
N GLN A 459 22.80 18.96 -40.07
CA GLN A 459 24.17 19.17 -40.49
C GLN A 459 24.10 20.00 -41.75
N GLU A 460 24.37 21.30 -41.64
CA GLU A 460 24.76 22.12 -42.78
C GLU A 460 25.80 21.32 -43.56
N VAL A 461 25.42 20.87 -44.76
CA VAL A 461 26.40 20.41 -45.74
C VAL A 461 27.33 21.62 -45.91
N PRO A 462 28.63 21.54 -45.58
CA PRO A 462 29.51 22.66 -45.79
C PRO A 462 29.47 22.96 -47.27
N VAL A 463 28.95 24.13 -47.63
CA VAL A 463 29.05 24.66 -48.98
C VAL A 463 30.53 24.78 -49.24
N LEU A 464 31.12 23.81 -49.93
CA LEU A 464 32.44 23.95 -50.50
C LEU A 464 32.33 25.09 -51.50
N GLY A 465 32.77 26.28 -51.10
CA GLY A 465 32.90 27.42 -51.99
C GLY A 465 33.74 26.98 -53.17
N GLY A 466 33.12 26.91 -54.36
CA GLY A 466 33.86 26.76 -55.60
C GLY A 466 34.88 27.91 -55.72
N PRO A 467 35.96 27.74 -56.48
CA PRO A 467 36.97 28.78 -56.65
C PRO A 467 36.28 30.09 -57.08
N ALA A 468 36.54 31.15 -56.33
CA ALA A 468 36.04 32.48 -56.65
C ALA A 468 36.66 32.93 -57.98
N VAL A 469 35.87 32.85 -59.05
CA VAL A 469 36.25 33.40 -60.34
C VAL A 469 36.01 34.90 -60.26
N ASN A 470 37.09 35.68 -60.22
CA ASN A 470 36.99 37.12 -60.36
C ASN A 470 36.33 37.43 -61.72
N PRO A 471 35.30 38.30 -61.76
CA PRO A 471 34.67 38.68 -63.01
C PRO A 471 35.72 39.28 -63.93
N VAL A 472 35.80 38.75 -65.16
CA VAL A 472 36.76 39.20 -66.16
C VAL A 472 36.40 40.63 -66.56
N HIS A 473 37.32 41.56 -66.34
CA HIS A 473 37.21 42.94 -66.85
C HIS A 473 37.39 42.93 -68.38
N LEU A 474 36.28 42.86 -69.12
CA LEU A 474 36.28 42.84 -70.58
C LEU A 474 36.81 44.14 -71.23
N GLU A 475 36.92 45.23 -70.47
CA GLU A 475 37.49 46.51 -70.92
C GLU A 475 39.00 46.41 -71.27
N GLN A 476 39.70 45.39 -70.77
CA GLN A 476 41.10 45.12 -71.18
C GLN A 476 41.20 44.53 -72.60
N TYR A 477 40.12 43.97 -73.13
CA TYR A 477 40.06 43.46 -74.50
C TYR A 477 39.95 44.60 -75.52
N ASP A 478 39.31 45.70 -75.13
CA ASP A 478 39.18 46.90 -75.98
C ASP A 478 40.54 47.58 -76.21
N LEU A 479 41.47 47.44 -75.27
CA LEU A 479 42.87 47.89 -75.41
C LEU A 479 43.71 47.00 -76.33
N LEU A 480 43.24 45.79 -76.68
CA LEU A 480 43.90 44.88 -77.63
C LEU A 480 43.32 44.96 -79.05
N ILE A 481 42.17 45.62 -79.23
CA ILE A 481 41.54 45.88 -80.55
C ILE A 481 42.01 47.21 -81.15
N ALA A 482 42.43 48.17 -80.31
CA ALA A 482 43.19 49.33 -80.77
C ALA A 482 44.66 48.91 -80.98
N GLY A 483 44.99 48.55 -82.22
CA GLY A 483 46.32 48.13 -82.64
C GLY A 483 47.45 48.92 -81.98
N GLY A 484 48.46 48.17 -81.51
CA GLY A 484 49.52 48.72 -80.69
C GLY A 484 50.29 49.85 -81.37
N ASP A 485 50.74 50.79 -80.55
CA ASP A 485 51.94 51.56 -80.78
C ASP A 485 52.42 52.15 -79.46
N GLY A 486 53.66 51.83 -79.11
CA GLY A 486 54.59 52.83 -78.61
C GLY A 486 54.61 53.14 -77.11
N LYS A 487 55.65 52.57 -76.50
CA LYS A 487 56.66 53.17 -75.60
C LYS A 487 56.60 52.81 -74.13
#